data_AF-A0A3S0Q1X9-F1
#
_entry.id   AF-A0A3S0Q1X9-F1
#
_cell.length_a   1.000
_cell.length_b   1.000
_cell.length_c   1.000
_cell.angle_alpha   90.00
_cell.angle_beta   90.00
_cell.angle_gamma   90.00
#
_symmetry.space_group_name_H-M   'P 1'
#
loop_
_entity.id
_entity.type
_entity.pdbx_description
1 polymer ?
#
loop_
_entity_poly.entity_id
_entity_poly.type
_entity_poly.pdbx_seq_one_letter_code
_entity_poly.pdbx_strand_id
1 'polypeptide(L)' 'MTKMVHNHYSEEELRGRISRQLRWRESSNTVALIWRGYLAALLDWGLIEVHVFERLSKMLPLLGKIEVAELFQDRRLDD' A
#
# COMPACT_ATOMS: atom_id res chain seq x y z
N MET A 1 -11.71 10.05 -28.27
CA MET A 1 -11.07 10.93 -27.27
C MET A 1 -10.81 10.13 -26.01
N THR A 2 -9.58 9.66 -25.83
CA THR A 2 -9.17 8.89 -24.65
C THR A 2 -9.09 9.86 -23.48
N LYS A 3 -10.02 9.76 -22.53
CA LYS A 3 -10.05 10.58 -21.33
C LYS A 3 -8.76 10.29 -20.56
N MET A 4 -7.79 11.21 -20.58
CA MET A 4 -6.59 11.08 -19.74
C MET A 4 -7.07 11.12 -18.29
N VAL A 5 -7.07 9.95 -17.64
CA VAL A 5 -7.33 9.86 -16.20
C VAL A 5 -6.14 10.52 -15.53
N HIS A 6 -6.31 11.75 -15.05
CA HIS A 6 -5.36 12.39 -14.12
C HIS A 6 -5.44 11.61 -12.80
N ASN A 7 -4.73 10.48 -12.75
CA ASN A 7 -4.85 9.50 -11.68
C ASN A 7 -3.94 9.86 -10.49
N HIS A 8 -3.97 11.12 -10.04
CA HIS A 8 -3.33 11.48 -8.78
C HIS A 8 -4.22 10.93 -7.65
N TYR A 9 -3.75 9.87 -6.99
CA TYR A 9 -4.41 9.37 -5.79
C TYR A 9 -4.30 10.42 -4.68
N SER A 10 -5.42 10.94 -4.21
CA SER A 10 -5.42 11.78 -3.00
C SER A 10 -5.23 10.90 -1.76
N GLU A 11 -4.57 11.44 -0.73
CA GLU A 11 -4.44 10.73 0.55
C GLU A 11 -5.81 10.37 1.15
N GLU A 12 -6.78 11.27 1.04
CA GLU A 12 -8.16 11.08 1.50
C GLU A 12 -8.81 9.85 0.85
N GLU A 13 -8.63 9.70 -0.47
CA GLU A 13 -9.17 8.56 -1.22
C GLU A 13 -8.51 7.25 -0.80
N LEU A 14 -7.17 7.22 -0.71
CA LEU A 14 -6.42 6.04 -0.29
C LEU A 14 -6.80 5.64 1.14
N ARG A 15 -6.87 6.61 2.05
CA ARG A 15 -7.34 6.44 3.43
C ARG A 15 -8.74 5.83 3.46
N GLY A 16 -9.67 6.36 2.67
CA GLY A 16 -11.05 5.87 2.59
C GLY A 16 -11.13 4.42 2.09
N ARG A 17 -10.28 4.04 1.13
CA ARG A 17 -10.20 2.67 0.61
C ARG A 17 -9.60 1.70 1.62
N ILE A 18 -8.48 2.07 2.26
CA ILE A 18 -7.85 1.29 3.33
C ILE A 18 -8.83 1.04 4.47
N SER A 19 -9.44 2.09 5.02
CA SER A 19 -10.40 1.98 6.12
C SER A 19 -11.58 1.09 5.78
N ARG A 20 -12.11 1.19 4.55
CA ARG A 20 -13.23 0.34 4.12
C ARG A 20 -12.84 -1.13 4.08
N GLN A 21 -11.67 -1.46 3.54
CA GLN A 21 -11.23 -2.85 3.46
C GLN A 21 -10.86 -3.45 4.81
N LEU A 22 -10.21 -2.68 5.68
CA LEU A 22 -9.90 -3.12 7.05
C LEU A 22 -11.17 -3.39 7.87
N ARG A 23 -12.23 -2.58 7.69
CA ARG A 23 -13.54 -2.84 8.34
C ARG A 23 -14.20 -4.14 7.91
N TRP A 24 -13.96 -4.60 6.69
CA TRP A 24 -14.60 -5.81 6.15
C TRP A 24 -13.83 -7.08 6.52
N ARG A 25 -12.54 -6.95 6.84
CA ARG A 25 -11.65 -8.05 7.19
C ARG A 25 -10.83 -7.63 8.39
N GLU A 26 -11.46 -7.61 9.56
CA GLU A 26 -10.78 -7.29 10.81
C GLU A 26 -9.51 -8.15 10.92
N SER A 27 -8.35 -7.49 11.06
CA SER A 27 -7.05 -8.14 11.31
C SER A 27 -6.52 -9.11 10.23
N SER A 28 -6.88 -8.94 8.95
CA SER A 28 -6.21 -9.70 7.90
C SER A 28 -4.82 -9.14 7.58
N ASN A 29 -3.77 -9.81 8.06
CA ASN A 29 -2.38 -9.55 7.67
C ASN A 29 -2.21 -9.47 6.14
N THR A 30 -2.98 -10.26 5.39
CA THR A 30 -3.01 -10.23 3.92
C THR A 30 -3.47 -8.88 3.36
N VAL A 31 -4.52 -8.27 3.93
CA VAL A 31 -5.00 -6.95 3.50
C VAL A 31 -3.94 -5.89 3.79
N ALA A 32 -3.32 -5.94 4.96
CA ALA A 32 -2.22 -5.04 5.32
C ALA A 32 -1.01 -5.20 4.38
N LEU A 33 -0.66 -6.44 4.01
CA LEU A 33 0.42 -6.75 3.07
C LEU A 33 0.16 -6.15 1.69
N ILE A 34 -1.03 -6.39 1.13
CA ILE A 34 -1.44 -5.88 -0.18
C ILE A 34 -1.36 -4.35 -0.20
N TRP A 35 -1.87 -3.69 0.85
CA TRP A 35 -1.83 -2.24 0.92
C TRP A 35 -0.41 -1.70 1.09
N ARG A 36 0.46 -2.35 1.87
CA ARG A 36 1.87 -1.93 1.97
C ARG A 36 2.58 -2.00 0.62
N GLY A 37 2.42 -3.10 -0.12
CA GLY A 37 2.99 -3.23 -1.45
C GLY A 37 2.44 -2.21 -2.45
N TYR A 38 1.13 -1.98 -2.42
CA TYR A 38 0.51 -0.98 -3.29
C TYR A 38 0.99 0.45 -2.97
N LEU A 39 1.06 0.83 -1.69
CA LEU A 39 1.59 2.13 -1.28
C LEU A 39 3.07 2.30 -1.64
N ALA A 40 3.87 1.24 -1.53
CA ALA A 40 5.28 1.26 -1.96
C ALA A 40 5.40 1.51 -3.47
N ALA A 41 4.63 0.80 -4.29
CA ALA A 41 4.61 1.02 -5.74
C ALA A 41 4.18 2.46 -6.12
N LEU A 42 3.18 3.01 -5.43
CA LEU A 42 2.76 4.41 -5.64
C LEU A 42 3.86 5.40 -5.28
N LEU A 43 4.64 5.11 -4.23
CA LEU A 43 5.78 5.92 -3.83
C LEU A 43 6.89 5.85 -4.88
N ASP A 44 7.26 4.64 -5.31
CA ASP A 44 8.33 4.40 -6.29
C ASP A 44 8.02 5.01 -7.66
N TRP A 45 6.73 5.05 -8.05
CA TRP A 45 6.28 5.71 -9.27
C TRP A 45 6.09 7.23 -9.13
N GLY A 46 6.37 7.81 -7.94
CA GLY A 46 6.21 9.23 -7.68
C GLY A 46 4.76 9.72 -7.68
N LEU A 47 3.79 8.82 -7.48
CA LEU A 47 2.36 9.14 -7.45
C LEU A 47 1.89 9.63 -6.07
N ILE A 48 2.65 9.32 -5.01
CA ILE A 48 2.47 9.84 -3.66
C ILE A 48 3.83 10.27 -3.08
N GLU A 49 3.80 11.20 -2.14
CA GLU A 49 5.01 11.62 -1.42
C GLU A 49 5.35 10.65 -0.28
N VAL A 50 6.63 10.61 0.13
CA VAL A 50 7.14 9.81 1.26
C VAL A 50 6.29 10.02 2.51
N HIS A 51 5.95 11.27 2.80
CA HIS A 51 5.18 11.61 3.99
C HIS A 51 3.74 11.06 3.94
N VAL A 52 3.15 10.91 2.74
CA VAL A 52 1.81 10.32 2.53
C VAL A 52 1.90 8.81 2.74
N PHE A 53 2.93 8.18 2.18
CA PHE A 53 3.22 6.76 2.40
C PHE A 53 3.34 6.43 3.88
N GLU A 54 4.10 7.22 4.65
CA GLU A 54 4.28 7.01 6.09
C GLU A 54 2.96 7.13 6.87
N ARG A 55 2.14 8.15 6.56
CA ARG A 55 0.84 8.35 7.22
C ARG A 55 -0.12 7.20 6.95
N LEU A 56 -0.22 6.76 5.70
CA LEU A 56 -1.11 5.66 5.31
C LEU A 56 -0.61 4.31 5.85
N SER A 57 0.71 4.08 5.85
CA SER A 57 1.31 2.85 6.39
C SER A 57 1.08 2.67 7.90
N LYS A 58 0.95 3.78 8.66
CA LYS A 58 0.61 3.74 10.09
C LYS A 58 -0.82 3.30 10.37
N MET A 59 -1.71 3.38 9.38
CA MET A 59 -3.09 2.89 9.53
C MET A 59 -3.18 1.37 9.40
N LEU A 60 -2.18 0.73 8.79
CA LEU A 60 -2.17 -0.70 8.54
C LEU A 60 -1.68 -1.43 9.79
N PRO A 61 -2.26 -2.60 10.12
CA PRO A 61 -1.74 -3.48 11.15
C PRO A 61 -0.23 -3.69 11.05
N LEU A 62 0.41 -3.86 12.21
CA LEU A 62 1.79 -4.28 12.27
C LEU A 62 1.90 -5.69 11.68
N LEU A 63 2.79 -5.86 10.72
CA LEU A 63 3.12 -7.16 10.15
C LEU A 63 4.36 -7.72 10.84
N GLY A 64 4.49 -9.05 10.83
CA GLY A 64 5.72 -9.71 11.22
C GLY A 64 6.88 -9.36 10.28
N LYS A 65 8.11 -9.61 10.73
CA LYS A 65 9.32 -9.31 9.96
C LYS A 65 9.41 -10.11 8.65
N ILE A 66 8.79 -11.30 8.59
CA ILE A 66 8.82 -12.19 7.43
C ILE A 66 7.99 -11.59 6.30
N GLU A 67 6.77 -11.19 6.61
CA GLU A 67 5.82 -10.60 5.68
C GLU A 67 6.36 -9.29 5.07
N VAL A 68 7.06 -8.49 5.89
CA VAL A 68 7.72 -7.27 5.41
C VAL A 68 8.89 -7.62 4.47
N ALA A 69 9.70 -8.62 4.82
CA ALA A 69 10.84 -9.01 3.98
C ALA A 69 10.38 -9.51 2.60
N GLU A 70 9.32 -10.32 2.53
CA GLU A 70 8.76 -10.81 1.26
C GLU A 70 8.28 -9.68 0.34
N LEU A 71 7.75 -8.59 0.91
CA LEU A 71 7.28 -7.42 0.15
C LEU A 71 8.40 -6.61 -0.51
N PHE A 72 9.55 -6.53 0.17
CA PHE A 72 10.66 -5.66 -0.23
C PHE A 72 11.86 -6.45 -0.76
N GLN A 73 11.73 -7.76 -0.95
CA GLN A 73 12.73 -8.57 -1.63
C GLN A 73 12.71 -8.26 -3.13
N ASP A 74 13.55 -7.32 -3.53
CA ASP A 74 13.86 -6.97 -4.91
C ASP A 74 14.69 -8.06 -5.64
N ARG A 75 14.88 -9.23 -5.00
CA ARG A 75 15.80 -10.28 -5.43
C ARG A 75 15.03 -11.57 -5.74
N ARG A 76 15.26 -12.03 -6.98
CA ARG A 76 14.77 -13.26 -7.59
C ARG A 76 14.88 -14.47 -6.65
N LEU A 77 13.75 -15.15 -6.45
CA LEU A 77 13.70 -16.51 -5.90
C LEU A 77 14.24 -17.46 -6.97
N ASP A 78 15.55 -17.59 -7.08
CA ASP A 78 16.15 -18.72 -7.80
C ASP A 78 16.82 -19.64 -6.76
N ASP A 79 16.44 -20.91 -6.80
CA ASP A 79 17.05 -22.07 -6.12
C ASP A 79 18.54 -22.25 -6.49
#